data_AF-A0AB33JE80-F1
#
_entry.id   AF-A0AB33JE80-F1
#
_cell.length_a   1.000
_cell.length_b   1.000
_cell.length_c   1.000
_cell.angle_alpha   90.00
_cell.angle_beta   90.00
_cell.angle_gamma   90.00
#
_symmetry.space_group_name_H-M   'P 1'
#
loop_
_entity.id
_entity.type
_entity.pdbx_description
1 polymer ?
#
loop_
_entity_poly.entity_id
_entity_poly.type
_entity_poly.pdbx_seq_one_letter_code
_entity_poly.pdbx_strand_id
1 'polypeptide(L)' 'MYIDKDSWGNFSINDLTEKDLRLLYEALRVYAQHNLGRIHPENTVRMFVFDSEFNRIMQNE' A
#
# COMPACT_ATOMS: atom_id res chain seq x y z
N MET A 1 5.92 1.55 7.10
CA MET A 1 4.92 2.55 6.65
C MET A 1 3.68 2.49 7.55
N TYR A 2 3.03 3.62 7.79
CA TYR A 2 1.70 3.67 8.42
C TYR A 2 0.62 3.90 7.38
N ILE A 3 -0.51 3.21 7.54
CA ILE A 3 -1.71 3.33 6.70
C ILE A 3 -2.79 3.94 7.57
N ASP A 4 -3.25 5.11 7.15
CA ASP A 4 -4.38 5.77 7.78
C ASP A 4 -5.67 5.07 7.34
N LYS A 5 -6.40 4.48 8.29
CA LYS A 5 -7.70 3.88 8.05
C LYS A 5 -8.77 4.83 8.57
N ASP A 6 -8.89 5.98 7.91
CA ASP A 6 -9.82 7.05 8.27
C ASP A 6 -9.76 7.39 9.78
N SER A 7 -10.89 7.77 10.38
CA SER A 7 -11.01 8.14 11.80
C SER A 7 -10.71 7.00 12.80
N TRP A 8 -10.28 5.82 12.34
CA TRP A 8 -9.86 4.71 13.20
C TRP A 8 -8.36 4.69 13.50
N GLY A 9 -7.58 5.58 12.88
CA GLY A 9 -6.18 5.82 13.22
C GLY A 9 -5.18 5.21 12.25
N ASN A 10 -3.90 5.38 12.60
CA ASN A 10 -2.76 4.94 11.81
C ASN A 10 -2.34 3.53 12.22
N PHE A 11 -2.40 2.59 11.29
CA PHE A 11 -1.97 1.20 11.47
C PHE A 11 -0.59 1.00 10.85
N SER A 12 0.32 0.30 11.52
CA SER A 12 1.57 -0.12 10.85
C SER A 12 1.21 -1.12 9.76
N ILE A 13 1.89 -1.07 8.62
CA ILE A 13 1.76 -2.11 7.58
C ILE A 13 2.07 -3.51 8.14
N ASN A 14 2.93 -3.60 9.17
CA ASN A 14 3.27 -4.88 9.82
C ASN A 14 2.15 -5.38 10.77
N ASP A 15 1.16 -4.54 11.11
CA ASP A 15 0.04 -4.92 11.97
C ASP A 15 -1.14 -5.48 11.15
N LEU A 16 -1.06 -5.41 9.82
CA LEU A 16 -2.10 -5.89 8.91
C LEU A 16 -1.94 -7.38 8.63
N THR A 17 -3.07 -8.07 8.46
CA THR A 17 -3.05 -9.47 8.05
C THR A 17 -2.61 -9.60 6.59
N GLU A 18 -2.07 -10.75 6.19
CA GLU A 18 -1.73 -11.04 4.79
C GLU A 18 -2.91 -10.74 3.85
N LYS A 19 -4.14 -11.09 4.26
CA LYS A 19 -5.36 -10.82 3.49
C LYS A 19 -5.59 -9.32 3.29
N ASP A 20 -5.40 -8.50 4.33
CA ASP A 20 -5.54 -7.05 4.24
C ASP A 20 -4.47 -6.46 3.32
N LEU A 21 -3.23 -6.93 3.44
CA LEU A 21 -2.10 -6.51 2.61
C LEU A 21 -2.35 -6.81 1.13
N ARG A 22 -2.79 -8.04 0.80
CA ARG A 22 -3.12 -8.43 -0.58
C ARG A 22 -4.27 -7.60 -1.14
N LEU A 23 -5.30 -7.31 -0.34
CA LEU A 23 -6.42 -6.47 -0.77
C LEU A 23 -5.96 -5.06 -1.11
N LEU A 24 -5.14 -4.44 -0.26
CA LEU A 24 -4.59 -3.10 -0.50
C LEU A 24 -3.66 -3.07 -1.71
N TYR A 25 -2.82 -4.10 -1.87
CA TYR A 25 -1.95 -4.24 -3.03
C TYR A 25 -2.75 -4.26 -4.34
N GLU A 26 -3.79 -5.08 -4.43
CA GLU A 26 -4.64 -5.16 -5.62
C GLU A 26 -5.37 -3.84 -5.90
N ALA A 27 -5.90 -3.19 -4.86
CA ALA A 27 -6.54 -1.88 -5.00
C ALA A 27 -5.58 -0.81 -5.54
N LEU A 28 -4.36 -0.74 -4.99
CA LEU A 28 -3.33 0.19 -5.46
C LEU A 28 -2.85 -0.13 -6.87
N ARG A 29 -2.74 -1.40 -7.23
CA ARG A 29 -2.37 -1.83 -8.59
C ARG A 29 -3.41 -1.35 -9.61
N VAL A 30 -4.69 -1.56 -9.33
CA VAL A 30 -5.80 -1.11 -10.19
C VAL A 30 -5.82 0.41 -10.28
N TYR A 31 -5.65 1.12 -9.15
CA TYR A 31 -5.56 2.58 -9.13
C TYR A 31 -4.40 3.08 -10.00
N ALA A 32 -3.22 2.48 -9.88
CA ALA A 32 -2.04 2.84 -10.66
C ALA A 32 -2.27 2.68 -12.16
N GLN A 33 -2.85 1.55 -12.56
CA GLN A 33 -3.14 1.23 -13.96
C GLN A 33 -4.11 2.25 -14.59
N HIS A 34 -5.16 2.63 -13.86
CA HIS A 34 -6.16 3.58 -14.37
C HIS A 34 -5.70 5.04 -14.36
N ASN A 35 -4.69 5.38 -13.54
CA ASN A 35 -4.21 6.75 -13.37
C ASN A 35 -2.78 6.96 -13.88
N LEU A 36 -2.28 6.10 -14.76
CA LEU A 36 -0.91 6.18 -15.26
C LEU A 36 -0.59 7.58 -15.83
N GLY A 37 0.50 8.17 -15.35
CA GLY A 37 0.93 9.53 -15.72
C GLY A 37 0.10 10.67 -15.10
N ARG A 38 -0.89 10.35 -14.25
CA ARG A 38 -1.80 11.31 -13.59
C ARG A 38 -1.78 11.20 -12.05
N ILE A 39 -0.92 10.35 -11.50
CA ILE A 39 -0.73 10.21 -10.06
C ILE A 39 0.16 11.35 -9.58
N HIS A 40 -0.26 12.03 -8.51
CA HIS A 40 0.55 13.08 -7.89
C HIS A 40 1.91 12.49 -7.43
N PRO A 41 3.05 13.19 -7.65
CA PRO A 41 4.37 12.64 -7.33
C PRO A 41 4.52 12.12 -5.89
N GLU A 42 3.93 12.82 -4.91
CA GLU A 42 3.94 12.38 -3.51
C GLU A 42 3.22 11.04 -3.31
N ASN A 43 2.11 10.82 -4.03
CA ASN A 43 1.38 9.55 -3.96
C ASN A 43 2.18 8.44 -4.64
N THR A 44 2.87 8.73 -5.75
CA THR A 44 3.78 7.78 -6.40
C THR A 44 4.88 7.32 -5.44
N VAL A 45 5.50 8.24 -4.68
CA VAL A 45 6.49 7.89 -3.67
C VAL A 45 5.90 7.00 -2.58
N ARG A 46 4.72 7.35 -2.04
CA ARG A 46 4.05 6.52 -1.01
C ARG A 46 3.70 5.12 -1.52
N MET A 47 3.19 5.02 -2.75
CA MET A 47 2.87 3.74 -3.39
C MET A 47 4.12 2.88 -3.60
N PHE A 48 5.24 3.49 -3.98
CA PHE A 48 6.52 2.80 -4.10
C PHE A 48 7.03 2.26 -2.76
N VAL A 49 6.93 3.06 -1.68
CA VAL A 49 7.28 2.59 -0.33
C VAL A 49 6.36 1.44 0.11
N PHE A 50 5.06 1.55 -0.15
CA PHE A 50 4.12 0.46 0.13
C PHE A 50 4.51 -0.83 -0.60
N ASP A 51 4.79 -0.76 -1.90
CA ASP A 51 5.18 -1.92 -2.72
C ASP A 51 6.44 -2.60 -2.20
N SER A 52 7.47 -1.81 -1.84
CA SER A 52 8.71 -2.34 -1.26
C SER A 52 8.46 -3.07 0.07
N GLU A 53 7.69 -2.47 0.97
CA GLU A 53 7.35 -3.08 2.27
C GLU A 53 6.47 -4.32 2.12
N PHE A 54 5.47 -4.28 1.23
CA PHE A 54 4.63 -5.43 0.90
C PHE A 54 5.48 -6.60 0.42
N ASN A 55 6.35 -6.39 -0.56
CA ASN A 55 7.23 -7.43 -1.09
C ASN A 55 8.17 -7.98 -0.03
N ARG A 56 8.71 -7.12 0.85
CA ARG A 56 9.53 -7.55 2.00
C ARG A 56 8.75 -8.44 2.96
N ILE A 57 7.50 -8.10 3.29
CA ILE A 57 6.67 -8.89 4.21
C ILE A 57 6.32 -10.25 3.57
N MET A 58 5.84 -10.26 2.33
CA MET A 58 5.45 -11.49 1.61
C MET A 58 6.62 -12.45 1.33
N GLN A 59 7.87 -11.98 1.35
CA GLN A 59 9.06 -12.83 1.23
C GLN A 59 9.45 -13.51 2.55
N ASN A 60 8.96 -13.01 3.69
CA ASN A 60 9.31 -13.49 5.03
C ASN A 60 8.19 -14.30 5.70
N GLU A 61 7.03 -14.47 5.04
CA GLU A 61 5.94 -15.40 5.41
C GLU A 61 6.04 -16.70 4.60
#